data_AF-A0A923DIS2-F1
#
_entry.id   AF-A0A923DIS2-F1
#
_cell.length_a   1.000
_cell.length_b   1.000
_cell.length_c   1.000
_cell.angle_alpha   90.00
_cell.angle_beta   90.00
_cell.angle_gamma   90.00
#
_symmetry.space_group_name_H-M   'P 1'
#
loop_
_entity.id
_entity.type
_entity.pdbx_description
1 polymer ?
#
loop_
_entity_poly.entity_id
_entity_poly.type
_entity_poly.pdbx_seq_one_letter_code
_entity_poly.pdbx_strand_id
1 'polypeptide(L)'
;MVSLDYSLGIQIVNFIILIFILNRLLYKPLLSMIDKRRQRFAESEAEIRRLQGTVEQKMAAYDEKLRQAKTTAIEQKNEIIRQGAEEAKGIIDVVRAEIPGLMEQFQVRMAGEIDAAKRTLSSQSQKLSVEIAEKVLGRGLR
;
A
#
# COMPACT_ATOMS: atom_id res chain seq x y z
N MET A 1 -95.72 38.18 -1.03
CA MET A 1 -94.91 39.40 -0.92
C MET A 1 -93.71 39.04 -0.06
N VAL A 2 -92.49 39.20 -0.58
CA VAL A 2 -91.27 39.01 0.21
C VAL A 2 -91.22 40.18 1.19
N SER A 3 -91.75 39.98 2.40
CA SER A 3 -91.53 40.92 3.49
C SER A 3 -90.07 40.81 3.88
N LEU A 4 -89.34 41.90 3.64
CA LEU A 4 -87.95 42.05 4.03
C LEU A 4 -87.91 42.24 5.55
N ASP A 5 -88.15 41.16 6.28
CA ASP A 5 -88.23 41.16 7.73
C ASP A 5 -86.84 41.09 8.36
N TYR A 6 -86.72 41.58 9.59
CA TYR A 6 -85.51 41.53 10.44
C TYR A 6 -84.84 40.13 10.50
N SER A 7 -85.62 39.07 10.23
CA SER A 7 -85.16 37.69 10.08
C SER A 7 -84.11 37.50 8.98
N LEU A 8 -84.17 38.26 7.88
CA LEU A 8 -83.24 38.18 6.76
C LEU A 8 -81.85 38.71 7.18
N GLY A 9 -81.82 39.78 7.99
CA GLY A 9 -80.59 40.28 8.61
C GLY A 9 -79.96 39.26 9.57
N ILE A 10 -80.78 38.61 10.42
CA ILE A 10 -80.31 37.54 11.32
C ILE A 10 -79.76 36.34 10.53
N GLN A 11 -80.41 35.93 9.45
CA GLN A 11 -79.94 34.84 8.59
C GLN A 11 -78.59 35.17 7.92
N ILE A 12 -78.40 36.40 7.45
CA ILE A 12 -77.11 36.85 6.89
C ILE A 12 -76.02 36.79 7.96
N VAL A 13 -76.29 37.29 9.17
CA VAL A 13 -75.33 37.22 10.28
C VAL A 13 -74.99 35.78 10.63
N ASN A 14 -75.99 34.88 10.69
CA ASN A 14 -75.77 33.46 10.94
C ASN A 14 -74.88 32.82 9.85
N PHE A 15 -75.13 33.15 8.59
CA PHE A 15 -74.34 32.65 7.47
C PHE A 15 -72.89 33.16 7.50
N ILE A 16 -72.67 34.43 7.86
CA ILE A 16 -71.33 35.00 8.03
C ILE A 16 -70.59 34.30 9.19
N ILE A 17 -71.27 34.06 10.32
CA ILE A 17 -70.69 33.31 11.45
C ILE A 17 -70.32 31.89 11.01
N LEU A 18 -71.18 31.21 10.26
CA LEU A 18 -70.92 29.88 9.73
C LEU A 18 -69.70 29.86 8.80
N ILE A 19 -69.59 30.83 7.88
CA ILE A 19 -68.41 30.99 7.00
C ILE A 19 -67.14 31.20 7.84
N PHE A 20 -67.20 32.03 8.88
CA PHE A 20 -66.04 32.28 9.74
C PHE A 20 -65.58 31.00 10.46
N ILE A 21 -66.53 30.24 11.02
CA ILE A 21 -66.26 28.95 11.65
C ILE A 21 -65.68 27.97 10.64
N LEU A 22 -66.28 27.84 9.45
CA LEU A 22 -65.83 26.91 8.42
C LEU A 22 -64.45 27.27 7.87
N ASN A 23 -64.15 28.55 7.73
CA ASN A 23 -62.84 29.03 7.30
C ASN A 23 -61.75 28.68 8.34
N ARG A 24 -62.05 28.90 9.62
CA ARG A 24 -61.14 28.62 10.74
C ARG A 24 -60.95 27.12 10.98
N LEU A 25 -62.02 26.33 10.88
CA LEU A 25 -62.06 24.91 11.26
C LEU A 25 -61.78 23.95 10.11
N LEU A 26 -62.10 24.31 8.86
CA LEU A 26 -62.02 23.38 7.72
C LEU A 26 -61.05 23.85 6.65
N TYR A 27 -61.23 25.05 6.09
CA TYR A 27 -60.42 25.50 4.96
C TYR A 27 -58.93 25.68 5.32
N LYS A 28 -58.63 26.42 6.41
CA LYS A 28 -57.24 26.60 6.86
C LYS A 28 -56.51 25.29 7.19
N PRO A 29 -57.05 24.39 8.04
CA PRO A 29 -56.35 23.15 8.36
C PRO A 29 -56.24 22.20 7.18
N LEU A 30 -57.26 22.14 6.30
CA LEU A 30 -57.22 21.30 5.11
C LEU A 30 -56.10 21.75 4.14
N LEU A 31 -56.01 23.06 3.87
CA LEU A 31 -54.97 23.59 3.01
C LEU A 31 -53.57 23.40 3.63
N SER A 32 -53.45 23.64 4.93
CA SER A 32 -52.19 23.40 5.66
C SER A 32 -51.75 21.93 5.62
N MET A 33 -52.68 20.96 5.67
CA MET A 33 -52.33 19.54 5.54
C MET A 33 -51.81 19.21 4.13
N ILE A 34 -52.43 19.78 3.09
CA ILE A 34 -51.99 19.59 1.71
C ILE A 34 -50.59 20.18 1.51
N ASP A 35 -50.34 21.39 2.02
CA ASP A 35 -49.03 22.04 1.92
C ASP A 35 -47.96 21.29 2.71
N LYS A 36 -48.26 20.85 3.94
CA LYS A 36 -47.35 20.00 4.73
C LYS A 36 -46.98 18.71 3.98
N ARG A 37 -47.95 18.09 3.31
CA ARG A 37 -47.70 16.87 2.52
C ARG A 37 -46.79 17.18 1.34
N ARG A 38 -47.06 18.25 0.58
CA ARG A 38 -46.22 18.68 -0.54
C ARG A 38 -44.79 19.00 -0.09
N GLN A 39 -44.66 19.76 1.00
CA GLN A 39 -43.36 20.13 1.57
C GLN A 39 -42.58 18.90 2.00
N ARG A 40 -43.21 17.95 2.72
CA ARG A 40 -42.53 16.72 3.16
C ARG A 40 -42.01 15.88 1.98
N PHE A 41 -42.78 15.80 0.89
CA PHE A 41 -42.31 15.11 -0.32
C PHE A 41 -41.14 15.84 -0.99
N ALA A 42 -41.23 17.17 -1.13
CA ALA A 42 -40.15 17.95 -1.72
C ALA A 42 -38.85 17.88 -0.88
N GLU A 43 -38.97 17.94 0.45
CA GLU A 43 -37.84 17.78 1.37
C GLU A 43 -37.22 16.39 1.27
N SER A 44 -38.05 15.33 1.26
CA SER A 44 -37.56 13.96 1.11
C SER A 44 -36.85 13.74 -0.23
N GLU A 45 -37.39 14.28 -1.32
CA GLU A 45 -36.76 14.18 -2.65
C GLU A 45 -35.44 14.96 -2.71
N ALA A 46 -35.37 16.14 -2.08
CA ALA A 46 -34.15 16.92 -1.96
C ALA A 46 -33.09 16.21 -1.11
N GLU A 47 -33.51 15.55 -0.02
CA GLU A 47 -32.63 14.75 0.84
C GLU A 47 -32.07 13.54 0.08
N ILE A 48 -32.91 12.82 -0.67
CA ILE A 48 -32.48 11.70 -1.52
C ILE A 48 -31.42 12.18 -2.53
N ARG A 49 -31.68 13.30 -3.24
CA ARG A 49 -30.72 13.88 -4.19
C ARG A 49 -29.39 14.25 -3.53
N ARG A 50 -29.43 14.88 -2.34
CA ARG A 50 -28.22 15.23 -1.57
C ARG A 50 -27.44 13.99 -1.15
N LEU A 51 -28.14 12.94 -0.70
CA LEU A 51 -27.52 11.71 -0.26
C LEU A 51 -26.87 10.98 -1.44
N GLN A 52 -27.55 10.90 -2.58
CA GLN A 52 -26.99 10.35 -3.82
C GLN A 52 -25.72 11.11 -4.24
N GLY A 53 -25.75 12.44 -4.30
CA GLY A 53 -24.58 13.24 -4.63
C GLY A 53 -23.42 13.05 -3.64
N THR A 54 -23.72 12.92 -2.34
CA THR A 54 -22.71 12.64 -1.32
C THR A 54 -22.08 11.26 -1.48
N VAL A 55 -22.89 10.24 -1.82
CA VAL A 55 -22.42 8.88 -2.09
C VAL A 55 -21.52 8.88 -3.32
N GLU A 56 -21.94 9.48 -4.42
CA GLU A 56 -21.13 9.59 -5.65
C GLU A 56 -19.79 10.29 -5.39
N GLN A 57 -19.79 11.41 -4.67
CA GLN A 57 -18.57 12.10 -4.28
C GLN A 57 -17.65 11.23 -3.42
N LYS A 58 -18.21 10.52 -2.43
CA LYS A 58 -17.43 9.61 -1.58
C LYS A 58 -16.86 8.43 -2.37
N MET A 59 -17.63 7.87 -3.31
CA MET A 59 -17.17 6.79 -4.18
C MET A 59 -16.05 7.26 -5.09
N ALA A 60 -16.19 8.42 -5.74
CA ALA A 60 -15.14 9.01 -6.56
C ALA A 60 -13.86 9.27 -5.77
N ALA A 61 -13.97 9.84 -4.55
CA ALA A 61 -12.83 10.07 -3.68
C ALA A 61 -12.18 8.77 -3.19
N TYR A 62 -12.97 7.72 -2.96
CA TYR A 62 -12.47 6.40 -2.59
C TYR A 62 -11.71 5.74 -3.75
N ASP A 63 -12.27 5.76 -4.97
CA ASP A 63 -11.62 5.23 -6.16
C ASP A 63 -10.31 5.95 -6.46
N GLU A 64 -10.28 7.28 -6.31
CA GLU A 64 -9.06 8.06 -6.49
C GLU A 64 -7.99 7.68 -5.46
N LYS A 65 -8.36 7.59 -4.17
CA LYS A 65 -7.43 7.13 -3.12
C LYS A 65 -6.92 5.72 -3.38
N LEU A 66 -7.79 4.82 -3.87
CA LEU A 66 -7.40 3.46 -4.18
C LEU A 66 -6.41 3.42 -5.36
N ARG A 67 -6.62 4.24 -6.39
CA ARG A 67 -5.69 4.37 -7.52
C ARG A 67 -4.35 4.91 -7.06
N GLN A 68 -4.34 5.99 -6.27
CA GLN A 68 -3.11 6.56 -5.72
C GLN A 68 -2.34 5.55 -4.86
N ALA A 69 -3.02 4.85 -3.95
CA ALA A 69 -2.42 3.82 -3.11
C ALA A 69 -1.80 2.68 -3.94
N LYS A 70 -2.48 2.25 -5.01
CA LYS A 70 -1.92 1.25 -5.94
C LYS A 70 -0.68 1.74 -6.66
N THR A 71 -0.69 2.97 -7.18
CA THR A 71 0.46 3.57 -7.84
C THR A 71 1.65 3.66 -6.90
N THR A 72 1.46 4.21 -5.70
CA THR A 72 2.52 4.32 -4.68
C THR A 72 3.05 2.95 -4.28
N ALA A 73 2.18 1.93 -4.13
CA ALA A 73 2.63 0.57 -3.81
C ALA A 73 3.50 -0.03 -4.92
N ILE A 74 3.16 0.20 -6.19
CA ILE A 74 3.95 -0.26 -7.33
C ILE A 74 5.30 0.46 -7.38
N GLU A 75 5.31 1.77 -7.18
CA GLU A 75 6.54 2.58 -7.12
C GLU A 75 7.47 2.10 -6.00
N GLN A 76 6.94 1.93 -4.78
CA GLN A 76 7.71 1.41 -3.65
C GLN A 76 8.25 0.01 -3.91
N LYS A 77 7.44 -0.89 -4.48
CA LYS A 77 7.89 -2.23 -4.87
C LYS A 77 9.04 -2.15 -5.87
N ASN A 78 8.91 -1.33 -6.91
CA ASN A 78 9.95 -1.18 -7.92
C ASN A 78 11.24 -0.61 -7.34
N GLU A 79 11.13 0.35 -6.42
CA GLU A 79 12.29 0.91 -5.73
C GLU A 79 12.99 -0.11 -4.86
N ILE A 80 12.25 -0.92 -4.08
CA ILE A 80 12.82 -2.02 -3.28
C ILE A 80 13.56 -3.03 -4.17
N ILE A 81 12.96 -3.41 -5.31
CA ILE A 81 13.59 -4.33 -6.27
C ILE A 81 14.87 -3.73 -6.84
N ARG A 82 14.85 -2.44 -7.19
CA ARG A 82 16.02 -1.73 -7.72
C ARG A 82 17.15 -1.65 -6.68
N GLN A 83 16.83 -1.28 -5.45
CA GLN A 83 17.79 -1.23 -4.35
C GLN A 83 18.39 -2.61 -4.07
N GLY A 84 17.56 -3.67 -4.01
CA GLY A 84 18.04 -5.03 -3.83
C GLY A 84 18.93 -5.51 -4.98
N ALA A 85 18.64 -5.12 -6.23
CA ALA A 85 19.47 -5.43 -7.38
C ALA A 85 20.81 -4.68 -7.35
N GLU A 86 20.81 -3.40 -6.95
CA GLU A 86 22.04 -2.61 -6.77
C GLU A 86 22.91 -3.16 -5.63
N GLU A 87 22.31 -3.53 -4.49
CA GLU A 87 23.03 -4.14 -3.37
C GLU A 87 23.62 -5.51 -3.74
N ALA A 88 22.83 -6.38 -4.38
CA ALA A 88 23.30 -7.67 -4.86
C ALA A 88 24.47 -7.52 -5.85
N LYS A 89 24.39 -6.54 -6.76
CA LYS A 89 25.48 -6.21 -7.67
C LYS A 89 26.72 -5.73 -6.92
N GLY A 90 26.55 -4.84 -5.93
CA GLY A 90 27.64 -4.36 -5.08
C GLY A 90 28.37 -5.49 -4.36
N ILE A 91 27.63 -6.44 -3.78
CA ILE A 91 28.22 -7.62 -3.12
C ILE A 91 29.03 -8.46 -4.13
N ILE A 92 28.47 -8.71 -5.31
CA ILE A 92 29.17 -9.48 -6.36
C ILE A 92 30.45 -8.76 -6.81
N ASP A 93 30.40 -7.44 -6.96
CA ASP A 93 31.56 -6.64 -7.39
C ASP A 93 32.66 -6.62 -6.32
N VAL A 94 32.31 -6.55 -5.03
CA VAL A 94 33.28 -6.68 -3.92
C VAL A 94 33.94 -8.05 -3.93
N VAL A 95 33.15 -9.13 -4.01
CA VAL A 95 33.69 -10.50 -4.05
C VAL A 95 34.60 -10.69 -5.26
N ARG A 96 34.22 -10.16 -6.43
CA ARG A 96 35.06 -10.19 -7.64
C ARG A 96 36.37 -9.43 -7.47
N ALA A 97 36.38 -8.33 -6.72
CA ALA A 97 37.58 -7.56 -6.43
C ALA A 97 38.52 -8.27 -5.45
N GLU A 98 38.02 -9.18 -4.60
CA GLU A 98 38.83 -9.98 -3.67
C GLU A 98 39.52 -11.18 -4.33
N ILE A 99 38.97 -11.70 -5.44
CA ILE A 99 39.51 -12.88 -6.16
C ILE A 99 41.00 -12.71 -6.54
N PRO A 100 41.45 -11.59 -7.12
CA PRO A 100 42.86 -11.39 -7.47
C PRO A 100 43.80 -11.48 -6.26
N GLY A 101 43.42 -10.86 -5.12
CA GLY A 101 44.23 -10.89 -3.90
C GLY A 101 44.31 -12.29 -3.29
N LEU A 102 43.21 -13.06 -3.36
CA LEU A 102 43.20 -14.46 -2.94
C LEU A 102 44.11 -15.32 -3.83
N MET A 103 44.09 -15.07 -5.14
CA MET A 103 44.92 -15.78 -6.11
C MET A 103 46.41 -15.47 -5.92
N GLU A 104 46.76 -14.22 -5.64
CA GLU A 104 48.13 -13.80 -5.33
C GLU A 104 48.64 -14.46 -4.05
N GLN A 105 47.84 -14.44 -2.97
CA GLN A 105 48.19 -15.15 -1.72
C GLN A 105 48.35 -16.66 -1.94
N PHE A 106 47.51 -17.26 -2.78
CA PHE A 106 47.60 -18.68 -3.12
C PHE A 106 48.90 -19.00 -3.88
N GLN A 107 49.27 -18.18 -4.86
CA GLN A 107 50.53 -18.34 -5.60
C GLN A 107 51.75 -18.23 -4.68
N VAL A 108 51.76 -17.25 -3.76
CA VAL A 108 52.85 -17.09 -2.79
C VAL A 108 52.97 -18.31 -1.86
N ARG A 109 51.85 -18.82 -1.35
CA ARG A 109 51.86 -20.05 -0.53
C ARG A 109 52.35 -21.26 -1.31
N MET A 110 51.86 -21.46 -2.54
CA MET A 110 52.29 -22.56 -3.40
C MET A 110 53.80 -22.52 -3.68
N ALA A 111 54.35 -21.35 -3.98
CA ALA A 111 55.79 -21.21 -4.19
C ALA A 111 56.60 -21.61 -2.95
N GLY A 112 56.14 -21.18 -1.76
CA GLY A 112 56.76 -21.56 -0.49
C GLY A 112 56.68 -23.06 -0.20
N GLU A 113 55.54 -23.70 -0.47
CA GLU A 113 55.37 -25.15 -0.31
C GLU A 113 56.26 -25.95 -1.28
N ILE A 114 56.37 -25.51 -2.53
CA ILE A 114 57.25 -26.14 -3.53
C ILE A 114 58.71 -26.06 -3.08
N ASP A 115 59.15 -24.91 -2.57
CA ASP A 115 60.52 -24.74 -2.06
C ASP A 115 60.79 -25.61 -0.82
N ALA A 116 59.83 -25.69 0.10
CA ALA A 116 59.93 -26.57 1.27
C ALA A 116 59.99 -28.06 0.88
N ALA A 117 59.15 -28.48 -0.08
CA ALA A 117 59.15 -29.83 -0.63
C ALA A 117 60.48 -30.17 -1.32
N LYS A 118 61.03 -29.24 -2.13
CA LYS A 118 62.36 -29.37 -2.74
C LYS A 118 63.46 -29.57 -1.71
N ARG A 119 63.51 -28.73 -0.66
CA ARG A 119 64.52 -28.85 0.40
C ARG A 119 64.44 -30.20 1.11
N THR A 120 63.22 -30.65 1.40
CA THR A 120 62.97 -31.96 2.03
C THR A 120 63.46 -33.10 1.13
N LEU A 121 63.14 -33.06 -0.17
CA LEU A 121 63.56 -34.07 -1.14
C LEU A 121 65.09 -34.09 -1.31
N SER A 122 65.75 -32.94 -1.39
CA SER A 122 67.21 -32.86 -1.43
C SER A 122 67.86 -33.44 -0.17
N SER A 123 67.33 -33.13 1.02
CA SER A 123 67.82 -33.72 2.27
C SER A 123 67.64 -35.24 2.30
N GLN A 124 66.51 -35.75 1.83
CA GLN A 124 66.26 -37.19 1.76
C GLN A 124 67.16 -37.88 0.73
N SER A 125 67.37 -37.26 -0.43
CA SER A 125 68.24 -37.79 -1.48
C SER A 125 69.70 -37.83 -1.03
N GLN A 126 70.17 -36.84 -0.27
CA GLN A 126 71.51 -36.83 0.31
C GLN A 126 71.67 -37.92 1.37
N LYS A 127 70.68 -38.12 2.25
CA LYS A 127 70.67 -39.25 3.21
C LYS A 127 70.69 -40.60 2.50
N LEU A 128 69.85 -40.78 1.48
CA LEU A 128 69.79 -42.02 0.70
C LEU A 128 71.12 -42.29 -0.03
N SER A 129 71.76 -41.24 -0.55
CA SER A 129 73.05 -41.35 -1.23
C SER A 129 74.16 -41.78 -0.27
N VAL A 130 74.17 -41.28 0.97
CA VAL A 130 75.08 -41.73 2.04
C VAL A 130 74.80 -43.20 2.39
N GLU A 131 73.53 -43.56 2.58
CA GLU A 131 73.13 -44.94 2.92
C GLU A 131 73.51 -45.96 1.83
N ILE A 132 73.37 -45.58 0.55
CA ILE A 132 73.84 -46.39 -0.59
C ILE A 132 75.36 -46.50 -0.59
N ALA A 133 76.09 -45.39 -0.38
CA ALA A 133 77.56 -45.40 -0.33
C ALA A 133 78.08 -46.30 0.81
N GLU A 134 77.46 -46.25 1.99
CA GLU A 134 77.78 -47.14 3.10
C GLU A 134 77.52 -48.62 2.79
N LYS A 135 76.38 -48.93 2.13
CA LYS A 135 76.06 -50.30 1.70
C LYS A 135 77.03 -50.85 0.66
N VAL A 136 77.47 -50.02 -0.28
CA VAL A 136 78.40 -50.42 -1.36
C VAL A 136 79.84 -50.53 -0.86
N LEU A 137 80.29 -49.65 0.04
CA LEU A 137 81.64 -49.65 0.61
C LEU A 137 81.83 -50.63 1.78
N GLY A 138 80.72 -51.17 2.32
CA GLY A 138 80.73 -52.20 3.37
C GLY A 138 81.29 -51.74 4.72
N ARG A 139 81.45 -50.42 4.92
CA ARG A 139 81.95 -49.78 6.15
C ARG A 139 81.27 -48.42 6.34
N GLY A 140 80.80 -48.14 7.55
CA GLY A 140 80.08 -46.89 7.86
C GLY A 140 80.96 -45.65 7.69
N LEU A 141 80.43 -44.64 7.00
CA LEU A 141 81.08 -43.35 6.81
C LEU A 141 80.62 -42.44 7.95
N ARG A 142 81.46 -42.37 9.00
CA ARG A 142 81.30 -41.41 10.11
C ARG A 142 81.60 -39.99 9.66
#